data_AF-A0A126R7S0-F1
#
_entry.id   AF-A0A126R7S0-F1
#
_cell.length_a   1.000
_cell.length_b   1.000
_cell.length_c   1.000
_cell.angle_alpha   90.00
_cell.angle_beta   90.00
_cell.angle_gamma   90.00
#
_symmetry.space_group_name_H-M   'P 1'
#
loop_
_entity.id
_entity.type
_entity.pdbx_description
1 polymer ?
#
loop_
_entity_poly.entity_id
_entity_poly.type
_entity_poly.pdbx_seq_one_letter_code
_entity_poly.pdbx_strand_id
1 'polypeptide(L)'
;MPDLIRFPFDKFHEKPESMPAHEQGSVTGKLVLPVTGWAAILRGLRGRCPRCGEARLFMRFLKPIPHCPQCGQDWTHQQADDFPAYVSIFVTGHLMAPLIIAVTSRAEMSVPMLMAILLPLALLLMVGLLQPAKGAIIALQWWFGMHGFRRERPGAIPDDADT
;
A
#
# COMPACT_ATOMS: atom_id res chain seq x y z
N MET A 1 -4.87 19.97 39.23
CA MET A 1 -3.63 19.54 38.56
C MET A 1 -3.88 19.64 37.06
N PRO A 2 -3.17 20.53 36.34
CA PRO A 2 -3.63 21.07 35.06
C PRO A 2 -3.11 20.32 33.82
N ASP A 3 -3.96 20.31 32.79
CA ASP A 3 -3.70 20.33 31.33
C ASP A 3 -2.26 20.14 30.84
N LEU A 4 -1.77 18.89 30.76
CA LEU A 4 -0.46 18.61 30.14
C LEU A 4 -0.44 17.39 29.21
N ILE A 5 -1.52 17.12 28.48
CA ILE A 5 -1.49 16.20 27.33
C ILE A 5 -2.41 16.74 26.23
N ARG A 6 -2.02 17.86 25.62
CA ARG A 6 -2.58 18.30 24.34
C ARG A 6 -1.48 18.14 23.31
N PHE A 7 -1.52 17.06 22.53
CA PHE A 7 -0.53 16.81 21.49
C PHE A 7 -0.70 17.86 20.37
N PRO A 8 0.38 18.33 19.74
CA PRO A 8 0.32 19.27 18.62
C PRO A 8 -0.33 18.72 17.34
N PHE A 9 -0.86 17.48 17.38
CA PHE A 9 -1.46 16.76 16.25
C PHE A 9 -2.99 16.77 16.23
N ASP A 10 -3.68 17.31 17.25
CA ASP A 10 -5.15 17.30 17.33
C ASP A 10 -5.86 18.30 16.39
N LYS A 11 -5.13 19.04 15.56
CA LYS A 11 -5.69 20.06 14.65
C LYS A 11 -6.15 19.54 13.27
N PHE A 12 -6.24 18.23 13.05
CA PHE A 12 -6.57 17.69 11.72
C PHE A 12 -7.98 17.11 11.57
N HIS A 13 -8.85 17.27 12.57
CA HIS A 13 -10.26 16.90 12.47
C HIS A 13 -11.14 18.12 12.14
N GLU A 14 -10.89 18.74 10.98
CA GLU A 14 -11.95 19.46 10.29
C GLU A 14 -12.79 18.43 9.53
N LYS A 15 -13.99 18.19 10.08
CA LYS A 15 -15.05 17.38 9.49
C LYS A 15 -15.60 18.17 8.29
N PRO A 16 -15.44 17.68 7.03
CA PRO A 16 -16.16 18.30 5.94
C PRO A 16 -17.66 18.00 6.13
N GLU A 17 -18.39 19.08 6.36
CA GLU A 17 -19.84 19.19 6.27
C GLU A 17 -20.35 18.50 4.99
N SER A 18 -21.37 17.66 5.17
CA SER A 18 -22.17 16.96 4.17
C SER A 18 -21.84 17.22 2.69
N MET A 19 -21.08 16.30 2.08
CA MET A 19 -21.10 16.13 0.63
C MET A 19 -22.33 15.27 0.25
N PRO A 20 -23.12 15.69 -0.74
CA PRO A 20 -24.23 14.88 -1.23
C PRO A 20 -23.70 13.55 -1.79
N ALA A 21 -24.57 12.54 -1.75
CA ALA A 21 -24.33 11.17 -2.20
C ALA A 21 -23.37 11.12 -3.39
N HIS A 22 -22.25 10.41 -3.21
CA HIS A 22 -21.23 10.20 -4.24
C HIS A 22 -21.89 9.65 -5.52
N GLU A 23 -22.16 10.55 -6.46
CA GLU A 23 -22.32 10.20 -7.86
C GLU A 23 -21.06 9.45 -8.25
N GLN A 24 -21.25 8.17 -8.55
CA GLN A 24 -20.23 7.27 -9.03
C GLN A 24 -19.76 7.83 -10.37
N GLY A 25 -18.67 8.61 -10.33
CA GLY A 25 -18.15 9.34 -11.47
C GLY A 25 -18.02 8.43 -12.69
N SER A 26 -18.98 8.60 -13.59
CA SER A 26 -18.99 8.06 -14.94
C SER A 26 -17.65 8.37 -15.60
N VAL A 27 -16.88 7.32 -15.87
CA VAL A 27 -15.53 7.39 -16.43
C VAL A 27 -15.62 7.98 -17.84
N THR A 28 -15.38 9.29 -17.96
CA THR A 28 -15.28 9.99 -19.25
C THR A 28 -13.84 9.88 -19.77
N GLY A 29 -13.52 8.72 -20.37
CA GLY A 29 -12.23 8.47 -21.03
C GLY A 29 -11.76 7.03 -20.82
N LYS A 30 -11.32 6.35 -21.89
CA LYS A 30 -10.94 4.92 -21.92
C LYS A 30 -10.00 4.50 -20.77
N LEU A 31 -10.55 4.09 -19.63
CA LEU A 31 -9.78 3.56 -18.51
C LEU A 31 -9.46 2.09 -18.76
N VAL A 32 -8.18 1.75 -18.92
CA VAL A 32 -7.74 0.35 -19.11
C VAL A 32 -7.54 -0.32 -17.74
N LEU A 33 -8.58 -1.02 -17.31
CA LEU A 33 -8.53 -1.85 -16.10
C LEU A 33 -7.48 -2.97 -16.24
N PRO A 34 -6.85 -3.39 -15.12
CA PRO A 34 -5.94 -4.52 -15.16
C PRO A 34 -6.72 -5.80 -15.47
N VAL A 35 -6.23 -6.57 -16.45
CA VAL A 35 -6.86 -7.84 -16.88
C VAL A 35 -6.76 -8.94 -15.82
N THR A 36 -5.75 -8.87 -14.94
CA THR A 36 -5.50 -9.87 -13.89
C THR A 36 -5.21 -9.22 -12.55
N GLY A 37 -5.47 -9.95 -11.46
CA GLY A 37 -5.17 -9.50 -10.11
C GLY A 37 -3.67 -9.29 -9.90
N TRP A 38 -2.84 -10.10 -10.56
CA TRP A 38 -1.40 -9.91 -10.56
C TRP A 38 -0.98 -8.56 -11.16
N ALA A 39 -1.60 -8.13 -12.26
CA ALA A 39 -1.33 -6.82 -12.85
C ALA A 39 -1.74 -5.68 -11.89
N ALA A 40 -2.86 -5.84 -11.16
CA ALA A 40 -3.27 -4.88 -10.13
C ALA A 40 -2.27 -4.82 -8.97
N ILE A 41 -1.85 -5.98 -8.45
CA ILE A 41 -0.85 -6.11 -7.38
C ILE A 41 0.46 -5.45 -7.80
N LEU A 42 0.92 -5.69 -9.03
CA LEU A 42 2.17 -5.12 -9.55
C LEU A 42 2.11 -3.60 -9.71
N ARG A 43 0.95 -3.04 -10.09
CA ARG A 43 0.72 -1.58 -10.08
C ARG A 43 0.81 -1.02 -8.66
N GLY A 44 0.17 -1.69 -7.69
CA GLY A 44 0.26 -1.35 -6.27
C GLY A 44 1.68 -1.42 -5.72
N LEU A 45 2.44 -2.48 -6.05
CA LEU A 45 3.84 -2.67 -5.66
C LEU A 45 4.73 -1.53 -6.16
N ARG A 46 4.42 -0.99 -7.35
CA ARG A 46 5.11 0.19 -7.93
C ARG A 46 4.63 1.54 -7.35
N GLY A 47 3.75 1.52 -6.36
CA GLY A 47 3.17 2.72 -5.76
C GLY A 47 2.24 3.49 -6.72
N ARG A 48 1.68 2.81 -7.73
CA ARG A 48 0.73 3.37 -8.68
C ARG A 48 -0.69 2.91 -8.36
N CYS A 49 -1.67 3.68 -8.82
CA CYS A 49 -3.08 3.36 -8.68
C CYS A 49 -3.37 1.97 -9.30
N PRO A 50 -3.86 0.98 -8.52
CA PRO A 50 -4.16 -0.36 -9.03
C PRO A 50 -5.18 -0.35 -10.18
N ARG A 51 -6.16 0.55 -10.10
CA ARG A 51 -7.25 0.70 -11.08
C ARG A 51 -6.77 1.29 -12.41
N CYS A 52 -6.16 2.47 -12.40
CA CYS A 52 -5.76 3.18 -13.63
C CYS A 52 -4.30 2.98 -14.05
N GLY A 53 -3.39 2.67 -13.13
CA GLY A 53 -1.95 2.56 -13.37
C GLY A 53 -1.19 3.90 -13.47
N GLU A 54 -1.87 5.02 -13.67
CA GLU A 54 -1.24 6.31 -13.98
C GLU A 54 -0.90 7.14 -12.73
N ALA A 55 -1.85 7.33 -11.82
CA ALA A 55 -1.62 8.17 -10.64
C ALA A 55 -0.75 7.45 -9.58
N ARG A 56 -0.07 8.22 -8.73
CA ARG A 56 0.59 7.67 -7.52
C ARG A 56 -0.46 7.27 -6.50
N LEU A 57 -0.28 6.12 -5.83
CA LEU A 57 -1.17 5.64 -4.78
C LEU A 57 -0.89 6.31 -3.43
N PHE A 58 0.37 6.72 -3.20
CA PHE A 58 0.82 7.30 -1.94
C PHE A 58 1.13 8.79 -2.12
N MET A 59 0.58 9.62 -1.23
CA MET A 59 0.98 11.04 -1.14
C MET A 59 2.22 11.23 -0.28
N ARG A 60 2.36 10.41 0.76
CA ARG A 60 3.53 10.35 1.64
C ARG A 60 3.86 8.89 1.88
N PHE A 61 5.12 8.59 2.23
CA PHE A 61 5.68 7.24 2.43
C PHE A 61 4.65 6.10 2.54
N LEU A 62 3.89 6.01 3.64
CA LEU A 62 2.86 4.98 3.85
C LEU A 62 1.41 5.51 3.82
N LYS A 63 1.19 6.81 3.55
CA LYS A 63 -0.15 7.42 3.57
C LYS A 63 -0.72 7.47 2.15
N PRO A 64 -1.74 6.64 1.85
CA PRO A 64 -2.40 6.66 0.54
C PRO A 64 -3.17 7.97 0.31
N ILE A 65 -3.37 8.32 -0.96
CA ILE A 65 -4.31 9.40 -1.33
C ILE A 65 -5.75 8.95 -1.07
N PRO A 66 -6.67 9.83 -0.64
CA PRO A 66 -8.06 9.46 -0.41
C PRO A 66 -8.78 9.12 -1.73
N HIS A 67 -8.57 9.92 -2.77
CA HIS A 67 -9.18 9.70 -4.08
C HIS A 67 -8.11 9.75 -5.18
N CYS A 68 -8.21 8.87 -6.17
CA CYS A 68 -7.34 8.90 -7.33
C CYS A 68 -7.65 10.14 -8.20
N PRO A 69 -6.69 11.03 -8.48
CA PRO A 69 -6.92 12.22 -9.28
C PRO A 69 -7.26 11.91 -10.75
N GLN A 70 -6.95 10.70 -11.23
CA GLN A 70 -7.16 10.34 -12.63
C GLN A 70 -8.37 9.44 -12.90
N CYS A 71 -8.78 8.61 -11.93
CA CYS A 71 -9.92 7.70 -12.13
C CYS A 71 -11.00 7.83 -11.06
N GLY A 72 -10.85 8.76 -10.11
CA GLY A 72 -11.83 9.04 -9.07
C GLY A 72 -11.98 7.94 -8.00
N GLN A 73 -11.21 6.85 -8.08
CA GLN A 73 -11.32 5.75 -7.12
C GLN A 73 -11.06 6.23 -5.69
N ASP A 74 -12.01 5.96 -4.80
CA ASP A 74 -11.86 6.13 -3.36
C ASP A 74 -11.02 5.00 -2.78
N TRP A 75 -9.96 5.35 -2.03
CA TRP A 75 -9.02 4.47 -1.33
C TRP A 75 -9.11 4.58 0.20
N THR A 76 -10.01 5.39 0.74
CA THR A 76 -10.19 5.58 2.19
C THR A 76 -10.61 4.29 2.91
N HIS A 77 -11.28 3.39 2.20
CA HIS A 77 -11.71 2.07 2.66
C HIS A 77 -10.57 1.08 2.98
N GLN A 78 -9.33 1.37 2.59
CA GLN A 78 -8.22 0.44 2.82
C GLN A 78 -7.93 0.23 4.32
N GLN A 79 -7.74 -1.02 4.73
CA GLN A 79 -7.32 -1.41 6.09
C GLN A 79 -6.08 -2.31 6.00
N ALA A 80 -4.97 -1.78 5.48
CA ALA A 80 -3.73 -2.53 5.21
C ALA A 80 -2.55 -2.07 6.08
N ASP A 81 -2.76 -1.76 7.35
CA ASP A 81 -1.69 -1.17 8.16
C ASP A 81 -0.75 -2.21 8.82
N ASP A 82 -1.24 -3.40 9.19
CA ASP A 82 -0.40 -4.43 9.84
C ASP A 82 0.29 -5.39 8.86
N PHE A 83 -0.41 -5.84 7.82
CA PHE A 83 0.09 -6.82 6.86
C PHE A 83 1.42 -6.42 6.16
N PRO A 84 1.66 -5.14 5.81
CA PRO A 84 2.92 -4.73 5.16
C PRO A 84 4.15 -5.03 6.01
N ALA A 85 4.05 -4.92 7.33
CA ALA A 85 5.16 -5.24 8.23
C ALA A 85 5.49 -6.73 8.21
N TYR A 86 4.47 -7.60 8.27
CA TYR A 86 4.64 -9.05 8.18
C TYR A 86 5.25 -9.51 6.86
N VAL A 87 4.82 -8.92 5.74
CA VAL A 87 5.42 -9.20 4.42
C VAL A 87 6.88 -8.75 4.39
N SER A 88 7.15 -7.53 4.88
CA SER A 88 8.50 -6.97 4.85
C SER A 88 9.48 -7.76 5.71
N ILE A 89 9.08 -8.22 6.91
CA ILE A 89 9.94 -9.03 7.77
C ILE A 89 10.19 -10.42 7.17
N PHE A 90 9.17 -11.04 6.58
CA PHE A 90 9.31 -12.34 5.94
C PHE A 90 10.32 -12.27 4.79
N VAL A 91 10.16 -11.31 3.88
CA VAL A 91 11.07 -11.15 2.74
C VAL A 91 12.46 -10.74 3.20
N THR A 92 12.57 -9.79 4.13
CA THR A 92 13.88 -9.37 4.67
C THR A 92 14.62 -10.53 5.33
N GLY A 93 13.92 -11.35 6.13
CA GLY A 93 14.50 -12.53 6.75
C GLY A 93 15.02 -13.55 5.72
N HIS A 94 14.24 -13.83 4.67
CA HIS A 94 14.63 -14.76 3.60
C HIS A 94 15.79 -14.25 2.74
N LEU A 95 16.00 -12.93 2.66
CA LEU A 95 17.16 -12.34 1.99
C LEU A 95 18.38 -12.30 2.91
N MET A 96 18.19 -11.90 4.17
CA MET A 96 19.27 -11.73 5.13
C MET A 96 19.85 -13.06 5.60
N ALA A 97 19.04 -14.09 5.84
CA ALA A 97 19.52 -15.40 6.32
C ALA A 97 20.56 -16.05 5.38
N PRO A 98 20.29 -16.24 4.07
CA PRO A 98 21.29 -16.79 3.16
C PRO A 98 22.48 -15.85 2.96
N LEU A 99 22.26 -14.53 2.99
CA LEU A 99 23.35 -13.55 2.90
C LEU A 99 24.32 -13.67 4.09
N ILE A 100 23.78 -13.77 5.31
CA ILE A 100 24.57 -13.95 6.53
C ILE A 100 25.39 -15.22 6.42
N ILE A 101 24.76 -16.35 6.08
CA ILE A 101 25.43 -17.65 5.93
C ILE A 101 26.52 -17.57 4.85
N ALA A 102 26.25 -16.93 3.71
CA ALA A 102 27.22 -16.80 2.63
C ALA A 102 28.43 -15.94 3.01
N VAL A 103 28.21 -14.84 3.76
CA VAL A 103 29.29 -13.96 4.22
C VAL A 103 30.11 -14.64 5.31
N THR A 104 29.47 -15.23 6.32
CA THR A 104 30.18 -15.86 7.46
C THR A 104 30.90 -17.15 7.08
N SER A 105 30.44 -17.87 6.04
CA SER A 105 31.12 -19.08 5.55
C SER A 105 32.36 -18.80 4.68
N ARG A 106 32.49 -17.58 4.14
CA ARG A 106 33.56 -17.23 3.19
C ARG A 106 34.51 -16.16 3.70
N ALA A 107 34.07 -15.33 4.63
CA ALA A 107 34.84 -14.20 5.11
C ALA A 107 35.07 -14.31 6.62
N GLU A 108 36.34 -14.27 7.01
CA GLU A 108 36.81 -14.09 8.39
C GLU A 108 36.57 -12.63 8.82
N MET A 109 35.30 -12.22 8.90
CA MET A 109 34.94 -10.86 9.35
C MET A 109 34.81 -10.81 10.86
N SER A 110 35.35 -9.76 11.47
CA SER A 110 35.09 -9.49 12.88
C SER A 110 33.61 -9.17 13.11
N VAL A 111 33.07 -9.65 14.24
CA VAL A 111 31.66 -9.41 14.65
C VAL A 111 31.22 -7.94 14.55
N PRO A 112 32.00 -6.93 15.03
CA PRO A 112 31.56 -5.54 14.92
C PRO A 112 31.44 -5.06 13.47
N MET A 113 32.32 -5.52 12.58
CA MET A 113 32.25 -5.16 11.16
C MET A 113 31.02 -5.78 10.49
N LEU A 114 30.71 -7.03 10.82
CA LEU A 114 29.51 -7.71 10.33
C LEU A 114 28.24 -6.96 10.77
N MET A 115 28.14 -6.57 12.04
CA MET A 115 27.01 -5.79 12.56
C MET A 115 26.90 -4.42 11.89
N ALA A 116 28.03 -3.73 11.68
CA ALA A 116 28.07 -2.43 11.03
C ALA A 116 27.56 -2.46 9.58
N ILE A 117 27.62 -3.62 8.91
CA ILE A 117 27.13 -3.78 7.53
C ILE A 117 25.70 -4.33 7.50
N LEU A 118 25.45 -5.42 8.23
CA LEU A 118 24.17 -6.13 8.15
C LEU A 118 23.02 -5.38 8.81
N LEU A 119 23.27 -4.67 9.91
CA LEU A 119 22.23 -3.93 10.62
C LEU A 119 21.64 -2.79 9.76
N PRO A 120 22.44 -1.88 9.17
CA PRO A 120 21.88 -0.87 8.28
C PRO A 120 21.29 -1.49 7.01
N LEU A 121 21.86 -2.58 6.47
CA LEU A 121 21.29 -3.26 5.32
C LEU A 121 19.90 -3.83 5.62
N ALA A 122 19.72 -4.53 6.74
CA ALA A 122 18.41 -5.02 7.17
C ALA A 122 17.41 -3.89 7.37
N LEU A 123 17.85 -2.77 7.98
CA LEU A 123 16.99 -1.61 8.18
C LEU A 123 16.54 -1.00 6.84
N LEU A 124 17.47 -0.83 5.89
CA LEU A 124 17.18 -0.31 4.56
C LEU A 124 16.23 -1.22 3.80
N LEU A 125 16.43 -2.54 3.86
CA LEU A 125 15.52 -3.51 3.26
C LEU A 125 14.12 -3.42 3.87
N MET A 126 14.03 -3.42 5.21
CA MET A 126 12.75 -3.36 5.89
C MET A 126 11.98 -2.08 5.51
N VAL A 127 12.62 -0.91 5.63
CA VAL A 127 11.99 0.37 5.27
C VAL A 127 11.64 0.41 3.79
N GLY A 128 12.53 -0.06 2.92
CA GLY A 128 12.31 -0.09 1.47
C GLY A 128 11.16 -1.01 1.05
N LEU A 129 10.91 -2.11 1.77
CA LEU A 129 9.85 -3.06 1.46
C LEU A 129 8.47 -2.67 2.01
N LEU A 130 8.40 -1.82 3.04
CA LEU A 130 7.13 -1.42 3.65
C LEU A 130 6.17 -0.74 2.66
N GLN A 131 6.67 0.23 1.89
CA GLN A 131 5.86 0.96 0.91
C GLN A 131 5.32 0.07 -0.23
N PRO A 132 6.14 -0.73 -0.93
CA PRO A 132 5.65 -1.62 -1.99
C PRO A 132 4.72 -2.70 -1.42
N ALA A 133 5.03 -3.27 -0.24
CA ALA A 133 4.15 -4.24 0.42
C ALA A 133 2.77 -3.63 0.67
N LYS A 134 2.70 -2.42 1.26
CA LYS A 134 1.41 -1.73 1.48
C LYS A 134 0.63 -1.53 0.18
N GLY A 135 1.31 -1.10 -0.88
CA GLY A 135 0.65 -0.88 -2.17
C GLY A 135 0.10 -2.16 -2.78
N ALA A 136 0.84 -3.27 -2.67
CA ALA A 136 0.41 -4.58 -3.11
C ALA A 136 -0.85 -5.06 -2.36
N ILE A 137 -0.94 -4.84 -1.05
CA ILE A 137 -2.12 -5.25 -0.25
C ILE A 137 -3.33 -4.37 -0.51
N ILE A 138 -3.15 -3.07 -0.70
CA ILE A 138 -4.24 -2.18 -1.13
C ILE A 138 -4.80 -2.66 -2.48
N ALA A 139 -3.92 -2.98 -3.44
CA ALA A 139 -4.33 -3.52 -4.73
C ALA A 139 -5.07 -4.86 -4.60
N LEU A 140 -4.61 -5.74 -3.72
CA LEU A 140 -5.24 -7.03 -3.44
C LEU A 140 -6.63 -6.87 -2.85
N GLN A 141 -6.79 -5.99 -1.86
CA GLN A 141 -8.08 -5.65 -1.26
C GLN A 141 -9.06 -5.11 -2.30
N TRP A 142 -8.61 -4.18 -3.15
CA TRP A 142 -9.44 -3.64 -4.22
C TRP A 142 -9.83 -4.71 -5.23
N TRP A 143 -8.89 -5.55 -5.69
CA TRP A 143 -9.16 -6.61 -6.66
C TRP A 143 -10.18 -7.63 -6.15
N PHE A 144 -10.10 -7.98 -4.86
CA PHE A 144 -11.05 -8.91 -4.24
C PHE A 144 -12.30 -8.24 -3.66
N GLY A 145 -12.42 -6.91 -3.72
CA GLY A 145 -13.55 -6.17 -3.16
C GLY A 145 -13.71 -6.29 -1.65
N MET A 146 -12.59 -6.33 -0.91
CA MET A 146 -12.60 -6.41 0.55
C MET A 146 -12.82 -5.02 1.18
N HIS A 147 -13.29 -4.95 2.43
CA HIS A 147 -13.39 -3.70 3.22
C HIS A 147 -14.19 -2.55 2.59
N GLY A 148 -15.15 -2.84 1.69
CA GLY A 148 -16.01 -1.83 1.05
C GLY A 148 -15.61 -1.46 -0.38
N PHE A 149 -14.54 -2.05 -0.93
CA PHE A 149 -14.21 -1.88 -2.34
C PHE A 149 -15.22 -2.62 -3.25
N ARG A 150 -15.70 -1.95 -4.29
CA ARG A 150 -16.50 -2.60 -5.34
C ARG A 150 -15.62 -3.49 -6.21
N ARG A 151 -16.11 -4.71 -6.50
CA ARG A 151 -15.47 -5.63 -7.46
C ARG A 151 -15.71 -5.16 -8.89
N GLU A 152 -14.77 -4.41 -9.43
CA GLU A 152 -14.75 -4.05 -10.84
C GLU A 152 -13.93 -5.08 -11.62
N ARG A 153 -14.60 -6.04 -12.28
CA ARG A 153 -13.93 -7.01 -13.17
C ARG A 153 -14.02 -6.55 -14.63
N PRO A 154 -12.93 -6.64 -15.41
CA PRO A 154 -13.01 -6.52 -16.86
C PRO A 154 -13.98 -7.56 -17.41
N GLY A 155 -15.08 -7.11 -18.02
CA GLY A 155 -16.08 -7.99 -18.66
C GLY A 155 -17.23 -8.46 -17.78
N ALA A 156 -17.41 -7.93 -16.56
CA ALA A 156 -18.67 -8.15 -15.83
C ALA A 156 -19.79 -7.34 -16.50
N ILE A 157 -20.83 -8.04 -16.98
CA ILE A 157 -22.10 -7.44 -17.36
C ILE A 157 -22.65 -6.73 -16.11
N PRO A 158 -23.15 -5.48 -16.20
CA PRO A 158 -23.83 -4.84 -15.07
C PRO A 158 -24.94 -5.78 -14.59
N ASP A 159 -24.90 -6.15 -13.31
CA ASP A 159 -25.99 -6.93 -12.72
C ASP A 159 -27.13 -5.94 -12.44
N ASP A 160 -28.12 -5.94 -13.32
CA ASP A 160 -29.36 -5.18 -13.21
C ASP A 160 -30.21 -5.79 -12.09
N ALA A 161 -29.84 -5.59 -10.83
CA ALA A 161 -30.61 -6.12 -9.70
C ALA A 161 -30.47 -5.25 -8.44
N ASP A 162 -31.23 -4.15 -8.41
CA ASP A 162 -31.95 -3.75 -7.19
C ASP A 162 -33.16 -2.89 -7.61
N THR A 163 -34.28 -3.57 -7.86
CA THR A 163 -35.66 -3.03 -7.89
C THR A 163 -36.34 -3.31 -6.56
#